data_AF-A0A9W9ZZX6-F1
#
_entry.id   AF-A0A9W9ZZX6-F1
#
_cell.length_a   1.000
_cell.length_b   1.000
_cell.length_c   1.000
_cell.angle_alpha   90.00
_cell.angle_beta   90.00
_cell.angle_gamma   90.00
#
_symmetry.space_group_name_H-M   'P 1'
#
loop_
_entity.id
_entity.type
_entity.pdbx_description
1 polymer ?
#
loop_
_entity_poly.entity_id
_entity_poly.type
_entity_poly.pdbx_seq_one_letter_code
_entity_poly.pdbx_strand_id
1 'polypeptide(L)'
;MEKNVIIFLLVGYLALTEATFDMCHCGTSFVHVGCYKDHQNPRLLRHYILNERDPEVTGGNHGDQIIDWANWHDYLPQLICRCATKAKLLGYDVFGIQYYGECWADKMTLLKDQGWLSGNVGEPGDCVGKHFQPCGNTRYCSGKQWRMMVYRIVDMCSIRIEKLGCYKERFSSRPIFPQYILNDRDPQAKTTWSGIFIDWPNWYEHLPDFVCRCAQRIKENGYKWKIFGIRNWGECWSGNVTQETFLLQKVANQDECKNQCFEDCGNNAPFCTGTDFSNAVYAIVENPNQGSG
;
A
#
# COMPACT_ATOMS: atom_id res chain seq x y z
N MET A 1 -1.92 62.33 -34.97
CA MET A 1 -1.05 61.21 -35.38
C MET A 1 -0.87 60.31 -34.17
N GLU A 2 -1.19 59.03 -34.37
CA GLU A 2 -1.63 58.06 -33.37
C GLU A 2 -0.54 57.67 -32.35
N LYS A 3 -0.97 57.43 -31.10
CA LYS A 3 -0.15 56.80 -30.06
C LYS A 3 -0.33 55.29 -30.17
N ASN A 4 0.70 54.59 -30.63
CA ASN A 4 0.75 53.13 -30.62
C ASN A 4 0.88 52.60 -29.19
N VAL A 5 -0.15 51.90 -28.71
CA VAL A 5 -0.12 51.12 -27.47
C VAL A 5 0.27 49.69 -27.84
N ILE A 6 1.45 49.24 -27.42
CA ILE A 6 1.89 47.85 -27.57
C ILE A 6 1.35 47.08 -26.36
N ILE A 7 0.38 46.21 -26.59
CA ILE A 7 -0.15 45.27 -25.60
C ILE A 7 0.72 44.00 -25.65
N PHE A 8 1.56 43.79 -24.63
CA PHE A 8 2.23 42.52 -24.42
C PHE A 8 1.23 41.52 -23.82
N LEU A 9 0.74 40.58 -24.64
CA LEU A 9 -0.01 39.43 -24.17
C LEU A 9 0.98 38.44 -23.52
N LEU A 10 1.06 38.49 -22.18
CA LEU A 10 1.70 37.44 -21.39
C LEU A 10 0.82 36.17 -21.46
N VAL A 11 1.16 35.27 -22.38
CA VAL A 11 0.60 33.91 -22.38
C VAL A 11 1.28 33.14 -21.24
N GLY A 12 0.60 33.07 -20.10
CA GLY A 12 1.03 32.25 -18.97
C GLY A 12 1.02 30.78 -19.37
N TYR A 13 2.20 30.18 -19.48
CA TYR A 13 2.37 28.74 -19.66
C TYR A 13 1.99 28.07 -18.33
N LEU A 14 0.75 27.59 -18.21
CA LEU A 14 0.39 26.65 -17.15
C LEU A 14 1.06 25.32 -17.50
N ALA A 15 2.24 25.08 -16.92
CA ALA A 15 2.83 23.76 -16.89
C ALA A 15 1.88 22.86 -16.08
N LEU A 16 1.06 22.08 -16.78
CA LEU A 16 0.38 20.94 -16.19
C LEU A 16 1.48 19.95 -15.83
N THR A 17 1.83 19.90 -14.55
CA THR A 17 2.67 18.82 -14.03
C THR A 17 1.87 17.54 -14.18
N GLU A 18 2.29 16.66 -15.10
CA GLU A 18 1.80 15.29 -15.10
C GLU A 18 2.07 14.74 -13.69
N ALA A 19 1.00 14.41 -12.97
CA ALA A 19 1.13 13.71 -11.71
C ALA A 19 1.77 12.38 -12.05
N THR A 20 3.05 12.22 -11.74
CA THR A 20 3.73 10.93 -11.81
C THR A 20 2.90 9.97 -10.98
N PHE A 21 2.21 9.03 -11.64
CA PHE A 21 1.43 8.04 -10.94
C PHE A 21 2.40 7.25 -10.08
N ASP A 22 2.29 7.46 -8.78
CA ASP A 22 3.18 6.84 -7.82
C ASP A 22 2.82 5.35 -7.74
N MET A 23 3.67 4.54 -8.37
CA MET A 23 3.53 3.08 -8.47
C MET A 23 3.52 2.39 -7.10
N CYS A 24 3.84 3.09 -6.02
CA CYS A 24 3.68 2.61 -4.65
C CYS A 24 2.28 2.86 -4.07
N HIS A 25 1.65 3.97 -4.43
CA HIS A 25 0.44 4.48 -3.76
C HIS A 25 -0.82 4.19 -4.56
N CYS A 26 -1.29 2.94 -4.47
CA CYS A 26 -2.70 2.69 -4.72
C CYS A 26 -3.52 3.38 -3.62
N GLY A 27 -4.57 4.12 -3.98
CA GLY A 27 -5.55 4.61 -2.99
C GLY A 27 -6.28 3.48 -2.24
N THR A 28 -6.13 2.24 -2.71
CA THR A 28 -6.71 1.03 -2.12
C THR A 28 -5.62 -0.01 -1.84
N SER A 29 -5.49 -0.41 -0.58
CA SER A 29 -4.59 -1.50 -0.18
C SER A 29 -5.16 -2.87 -0.55
N PHE A 30 -4.29 -3.76 -1.00
CA PHE A 30 -4.62 -5.12 -1.38
C PHE A 30 -3.41 -6.04 -1.18
N VAL A 31 -3.68 -7.34 -1.05
CA VAL A 31 -2.68 -8.41 -1.03
C VAL A 31 -2.99 -9.41 -2.13
N HIS A 32 -1.95 -10.05 -2.66
CA HIS A 32 -2.12 -11.13 -3.63
C HIS A 32 -2.68 -12.37 -2.91
N VAL A 33 -3.62 -13.08 -3.55
CA VAL A 33 -4.23 -14.30 -3.00
C VAL A 33 -3.70 -15.52 -3.75
N GLY A 34 -3.64 -15.46 -5.08
CA GLY A 34 -3.07 -16.54 -5.87
C GLY A 34 -3.46 -16.50 -7.35
N CYS A 35 -2.82 -17.37 -8.13
CA CYS A 35 -3.14 -17.60 -9.53
C CYS A 35 -4.07 -18.81 -9.64
N TYR A 36 -5.23 -18.64 -10.29
CA TYR A 36 -6.26 -19.67 -10.37
C TYR A 36 -6.71 -19.93 -11.80
N LYS A 37 -7.13 -21.16 -12.07
CA LYS A 37 -7.81 -21.55 -13.32
C LYS A 37 -9.22 -20.96 -13.31
N ASP A 38 -9.64 -20.34 -14.41
CA ASP A 38 -10.99 -19.79 -14.59
C ASP A 38 -11.74 -20.55 -15.71
N HIS A 39 -13.07 -20.52 -15.67
CA HIS A 39 -13.95 -21.21 -16.62
C HIS A 39 -15.06 -20.28 -17.09
N GLN A 40 -15.68 -20.60 -18.24
CA GLN A 40 -16.80 -19.82 -18.76
C GLN A 40 -18.04 -19.89 -17.87
N ASN A 41 -18.30 -21.04 -17.24
CA ASN A 41 -19.44 -21.24 -16.37
C ASN A 41 -19.21 -22.40 -15.38
N PRO A 42 -19.27 -22.17 -14.06
CA PRO A 42 -19.25 -20.85 -13.41
C PRO A 42 -17.88 -20.18 -13.54
N ARG A 43 -17.86 -18.86 -13.65
CA ARG A 43 -16.66 -18.03 -13.53
C ARG A 43 -16.18 -17.99 -12.09
N LEU A 44 -14.88 -17.88 -11.88
CA LEU A 44 -14.26 -17.69 -10.55
C LEU A 44 -14.69 -16.36 -9.91
N LEU A 45 -14.59 -15.27 -10.66
CA LEU A 45 -15.10 -13.95 -10.28
C LEU A 45 -16.14 -13.52 -11.31
N ARG A 46 -17.34 -13.17 -10.86
CA ARG A 46 -18.50 -13.06 -11.77
C ARG A 46 -18.72 -11.66 -12.34
N HIS A 47 -18.26 -10.63 -11.64
CA HIS A 47 -18.57 -9.26 -12.03
C HIS A 47 -17.42 -8.70 -12.86
N TYR A 48 -17.71 -8.43 -14.13
CA TYR A 48 -16.77 -7.77 -15.01
C TYR A 48 -16.82 -6.27 -14.76
N ILE A 49 -15.71 -5.69 -14.28
CA ILE A 49 -15.69 -4.32 -13.76
C ILE A 49 -14.82 -3.37 -14.57
N LEU A 50 -13.79 -3.83 -15.28
CA LEU A 50 -12.92 -2.98 -16.10
C LEU A 50 -12.29 -3.80 -17.24
N ASN A 51 -12.14 -3.18 -18.39
CA ASN A 51 -11.49 -3.75 -19.57
C ASN A 51 -10.51 -2.74 -20.16
N GLU A 52 -9.23 -3.11 -20.19
CA GLU A 52 -8.19 -2.42 -20.95
C GLU A 52 -7.56 -3.33 -22.02
N ARG A 53 -8.08 -4.55 -22.19
CA ARG A 53 -7.62 -5.52 -23.20
C ARG A 53 -8.23 -5.28 -24.58
N ASP A 54 -9.55 -5.12 -24.63
CA ASP A 54 -10.33 -5.11 -25.87
C ASP A 54 -10.87 -3.70 -26.13
N PRO A 55 -10.36 -2.99 -27.16
CA PRO A 55 -10.78 -1.63 -27.47
C PRO A 55 -12.25 -1.53 -27.91
N GLU A 56 -12.87 -2.64 -28.33
CA GLU A 56 -14.26 -2.67 -28.81
C GLU A 56 -15.28 -2.72 -27.68
N VAL A 57 -14.85 -3.00 -26.44
CA VAL A 57 -15.76 -2.98 -25.29
C VAL A 57 -16.17 -1.55 -25.01
N THR A 58 -17.48 -1.28 -25.08
CA THR A 58 -18.08 0.02 -24.80
C THR A 58 -18.86 0.00 -23.49
N GLY A 59 -19.21 1.18 -22.97
CA GLY A 59 -20.03 1.33 -21.76
C GLY A 59 -19.23 1.32 -20.45
N GLY A 60 -19.90 1.06 -19.32
CA GLY A 60 -19.34 1.29 -17.97
C GLY A 60 -18.14 0.41 -17.56
N ASN A 61 -17.81 -0.59 -18.38
CA ASN A 61 -16.68 -1.48 -18.16
C ASN A 61 -15.45 -1.11 -19.00
N HIS A 62 -15.57 -0.19 -19.97
CA HIS A 62 -14.43 0.31 -20.71
C HIS A 62 -13.45 1.04 -19.77
N GLY A 63 -12.15 0.76 -19.88
CA GLY A 63 -11.11 1.53 -19.23
C GLY A 63 -10.67 2.71 -20.09
N ASP A 64 -10.07 3.73 -19.48
CA ASP A 64 -9.66 4.96 -20.18
C ASP A 64 -8.42 4.76 -21.09
N GLN A 65 -7.87 3.55 -21.12
CA GLN A 65 -6.69 3.17 -21.89
C GLN A 65 -6.73 1.68 -22.23
N ILE A 66 -5.82 1.26 -23.12
CA ILE A 66 -5.61 -0.15 -23.47
C ILE A 66 -4.28 -0.67 -22.89
N ILE A 67 -4.08 -1.99 -22.93
CA ILE A 67 -2.83 -2.62 -22.49
C ILE A 67 -1.66 -1.99 -23.24
N ASP A 68 -0.76 -1.38 -22.46
CA ASP A 68 0.53 -0.93 -22.94
C ASP A 68 1.54 -2.08 -22.84
N TRP A 69 1.67 -2.83 -23.92
CA TRP A 69 2.60 -3.95 -24.01
C TRP A 69 4.07 -3.50 -23.98
N ALA A 70 4.37 -2.31 -24.49
CA ALA A 70 5.73 -1.78 -24.54
C ALA A 70 6.20 -1.35 -23.15
N ASN A 71 5.29 -0.80 -22.34
CA ASN A 71 5.57 -0.35 -20.97
C ASN A 71 4.86 -1.22 -19.92
N TRP A 72 4.82 -2.54 -20.13
CA TRP A 72 4.15 -3.50 -19.24
C TRP A 72 4.58 -3.37 -17.76
N HIS A 73 5.86 -3.08 -17.53
CA HIS A 73 6.43 -2.91 -16.20
C HIS A 73 5.67 -1.86 -15.37
N ASP A 74 5.31 -0.75 -16.01
CA ASP A 74 4.61 0.38 -15.38
C ASP A 74 3.09 0.24 -15.52
N TYR A 75 2.62 -0.29 -16.66
CA TYR A 75 1.19 -0.49 -16.93
C TYR A 75 0.53 -1.44 -15.92
N LEU A 76 1.13 -2.62 -15.68
CA LEU A 76 0.48 -3.67 -14.88
C LEU A 76 0.16 -3.20 -13.44
N PRO A 77 1.10 -2.56 -12.71
CA PRO A 77 0.82 -2.00 -11.40
C PRO A 77 -0.33 -0.98 -11.41
N GLN A 78 -0.36 -0.10 -12.41
CA GLN A 78 -1.40 0.93 -12.52
C GLN A 78 -2.77 0.31 -12.80
N LEU A 79 -2.85 -0.69 -13.68
CA LEU A 79 -4.07 -1.46 -13.94
C LEU A 79 -4.59 -2.09 -12.64
N ILE A 80 -3.72 -2.76 -11.90
CA ILE A 80 -4.08 -3.41 -10.62
C ILE A 80 -4.61 -2.37 -9.63
N CYS A 81 -4.01 -1.16 -9.58
CA CYS A 81 -4.47 -0.09 -8.71
C CYS A 81 -5.87 0.43 -9.09
N ARG A 82 -6.12 0.65 -10.39
CA ARG A 82 -7.45 1.03 -10.91
C ARG A 82 -8.48 -0.04 -10.61
N CYS A 83 -8.14 -1.30 -10.82
CA CYS A 83 -8.95 -2.46 -10.49
C CYS A 83 -9.32 -2.53 -9.01
N ALA A 84 -8.33 -2.42 -8.12
CA ALA A 84 -8.56 -2.42 -6.67
C ALA A 84 -9.50 -1.29 -6.25
N THR A 85 -9.26 -0.08 -6.78
CA THR A 85 -10.07 1.10 -6.48
C THR A 85 -11.50 0.93 -6.98
N LYS A 86 -11.70 0.48 -8.23
CA LYS A 86 -13.02 0.26 -8.81
C LYS A 86 -13.78 -0.85 -8.07
N ALA A 87 -13.11 -1.96 -7.75
CA ALA A 87 -13.69 -3.04 -6.97
C ALA A 87 -14.15 -2.55 -5.59
N LYS A 88 -13.31 -1.78 -4.88
CA LYS A 88 -13.66 -1.19 -3.57
C LYS A 88 -14.86 -0.24 -3.67
N LEU A 89 -14.90 0.63 -4.68
CA LEU A 89 -16.01 1.57 -4.91
C LEU A 89 -17.33 0.84 -5.19
N LEU A 90 -17.27 -0.28 -5.91
CA LEU A 90 -18.42 -1.15 -6.16
C LEU A 90 -18.77 -2.06 -4.96
N GLY A 91 -18.02 -1.96 -3.86
CA GLY A 91 -18.24 -2.69 -2.63
C GLY A 91 -17.78 -4.14 -2.67
N TYR A 92 -16.88 -4.54 -3.56
CA TYR A 92 -16.29 -5.89 -3.57
C TYR A 92 -15.09 -6.01 -2.62
N ASP A 93 -14.84 -7.23 -2.13
CA ASP A 93 -13.72 -7.51 -1.20
C ASP A 93 -12.54 -8.18 -1.92
N VAL A 94 -12.79 -8.72 -3.12
CA VAL A 94 -11.81 -9.38 -3.98
C VAL A 94 -11.95 -8.89 -5.40
N PHE A 95 -10.83 -8.81 -6.09
CA PHE A 95 -10.76 -8.55 -7.52
C PHE A 95 -9.73 -9.47 -8.15
N GLY A 96 -9.74 -9.58 -9.46
CA GLY A 96 -8.76 -10.36 -10.18
C GLY A 96 -8.51 -9.85 -11.58
N ILE A 97 -7.31 -10.14 -12.05
CA ILE A 97 -6.85 -9.77 -13.39
C ILE A 97 -6.75 -11.04 -14.23
N GLN A 98 -7.47 -11.04 -15.34
CA GLN A 98 -7.47 -12.09 -16.35
C GLN A 98 -7.04 -11.50 -17.69
N TYR A 99 -6.54 -12.34 -18.61
CA TYR A 99 -6.31 -11.96 -19.99
C TYR A 99 -5.46 -10.68 -20.14
N TYR A 100 -4.51 -10.48 -19.22
CA TYR A 100 -3.57 -9.34 -19.17
C TYR A 100 -4.16 -7.96 -18.87
N GLY A 101 -5.47 -7.75 -19.06
CA GLY A 101 -6.10 -6.43 -18.98
C GLY A 101 -7.58 -6.45 -18.60
N GLU A 102 -8.12 -7.61 -18.24
CA GLU A 102 -9.51 -7.75 -17.83
C GLU A 102 -9.62 -7.82 -16.31
N CYS A 103 -10.51 -7.01 -15.77
CA CYS A 103 -10.73 -6.90 -14.34
C CYS A 103 -12.07 -7.48 -13.94
N TRP A 104 -12.02 -8.39 -12.99
CA TRP A 104 -13.19 -9.07 -12.45
C TRP A 104 -13.24 -8.89 -10.92
N ALA A 105 -14.42 -8.95 -10.32
CA ALA A 105 -14.58 -8.78 -8.89
C ALA A 105 -15.74 -9.60 -8.29
N ASP A 106 -15.65 -9.83 -6.98
CA ASP A 106 -16.71 -10.49 -6.23
C ASP A 106 -16.61 -10.24 -4.71
N LYS A 107 -17.52 -10.84 -3.95
CA LYS A 107 -17.47 -10.90 -2.49
C LYS A 107 -16.65 -12.11 -2.02
N MET A 108 -15.80 -11.91 -1.01
CA MET A 108 -14.91 -12.97 -0.52
C MET A 108 -15.69 -14.18 0.05
N THR A 109 -16.86 -13.94 0.64
CA THR A 109 -17.72 -15.00 1.19
C THR A 109 -18.06 -16.06 0.13
N LEU A 110 -18.31 -15.62 -1.10
CA LEU A 110 -18.77 -16.48 -2.19
C LEU A 110 -17.64 -17.37 -2.73
N LEU A 111 -16.39 -16.90 -2.71
CA LEU A 111 -15.22 -17.72 -3.08
C LEU A 111 -14.97 -18.85 -2.07
N LYS A 112 -15.20 -18.58 -0.78
CA LYS A 112 -15.04 -19.59 0.28
C LYS A 112 -16.12 -20.66 0.21
N ASP A 113 -17.38 -20.24 0.07
CA ASP A 113 -18.53 -21.15 0.02
C ASP A 113 -18.45 -22.13 -1.16
N GLN A 114 -17.82 -21.72 -2.26
CA GLN A 114 -17.65 -22.53 -3.45
C GLN A 114 -16.34 -23.35 -3.47
N GLY A 115 -15.47 -23.22 -2.46
CA GLY A 115 -14.23 -24.00 -2.34
C GLY A 115 -13.16 -23.72 -3.42
N TRP A 116 -13.30 -22.65 -4.22
CA TRP A 116 -12.41 -22.38 -5.36
C TRP A 116 -10.94 -22.17 -4.97
N LEU A 117 -10.72 -21.56 -3.81
CA LEU A 117 -9.37 -21.21 -3.33
C LEU A 117 -8.51 -22.44 -3.01
N SER A 118 -9.14 -23.62 -2.88
CA SER A 118 -8.47 -24.86 -2.49
C SER A 118 -8.27 -25.84 -3.66
N GLY A 119 -9.04 -25.70 -4.76
CA GLY A 119 -9.14 -26.71 -5.82
C GLY A 119 -8.64 -26.29 -7.20
N ASN A 120 -8.42 -24.99 -7.45
CA ASN A 120 -8.20 -24.47 -8.80
C ASN A 120 -6.88 -23.69 -8.95
N VAL A 121 -5.83 -24.10 -8.24
CA VAL A 121 -4.51 -23.44 -8.34
C VAL A 121 -3.97 -23.58 -9.78
N GLY A 122 -3.53 -22.46 -10.35
CA GLY A 122 -2.88 -22.41 -11.65
C GLY A 122 -1.47 -23.02 -11.62
N GLU A 123 -0.97 -23.38 -12.79
CA GLU A 123 0.40 -23.88 -12.98
C GLU A 123 1.42 -22.71 -12.87
N PRO A 124 2.69 -23.00 -12.56
CA PRO A 124 3.76 -21.99 -12.64
C PRO A 124 3.79 -21.33 -14.03
N GLY A 125 3.68 -20.00 -14.06
CA GLY A 125 3.68 -19.23 -15.31
C GLY A 125 2.32 -18.98 -15.95
N ASP A 126 1.22 -19.47 -15.36
CA ASP A 126 -0.15 -19.13 -15.75
C ASP A 126 -0.51 -17.67 -15.44
N CYS A 127 0.17 -17.08 -14.47
CA CYS A 127 0.16 -15.67 -14.19
C CYS A 127 1.57 -15.10 -14.35
N VAL A 128 1.67 -13.83 -14.71
CA VAL A 128 2.94 -13.13 -14.99
C VAL A 128 3.05 -11.85 -14.19
N GLY A 129 4.26 -11.56 -13.70
CA GLY A 129 4.58 -10.33 -12.99
C GLY A 129 4.97 -9.18 -13.94
N LYS A 130 5.44 -8.06 -13.36
CA LYS A 130 5.89 -6.85 -14.09
C LYS A 130 6.98 -7.06 -15.14
N HIS A 131 7.69 -8.19 -15.09
CA HIS A 131 8.77 -8.52 -16.03
C HIS A 131 8.39 -9.68 -16.97
N PHE A 132 7.09 -9.98 -17.11
CA PHE A 132 6.55 -11.12 -17.86
C PHE A 132 7.04 -12.51 -17.43
N GLN A 133 7.85 -12.60 -16.39
CA GLN A 133 8.25 -13.86 -15.76
C GLN A 133 7.07 -14.49 -15.03
N PRO A 134 7.08 -15.82 -14.81
CA PRO A 134 6.14 -16.48 -13.93
C PRO A 134 5.96 -15.70 -12.63
N CYS A 135 4.72 -15.36 -12.32
CA CYS A 135 4.39 -14.66 -11.09
C CYS A 135 4.67 -15.60 -9.90
N GLY A 136 5.75 -15.31 -9.18
CA GLY A 136 6.00 -15.85 -7.84
C GLY A 136 5.30 -14.99 -6.79
N ASN A 137 5.99 -14.68 -5.69
CA ASN A 137 5.46 -13.83 -4.61
C ASN A 137 5.51 -12.32 -4.95
N THR A 138 5.54 -11.94 -6.23
CA THR A 138 5.59 -10.53 -6.59
C THR A 138 4.23 -9.88 -6.41
N ARG A 139 4.19 -8.68 -5.81
CA ARG A 139 2.95 -7.93 -5.52
C ARG A 139 2.03 -7.74 -6.73
N TYR A 140 2.59 -7.54 -7.92
CA TYR A 140 1.85 -7.15 -9.12
C TYR A 140 1.93 -8.21 -10.20
N CYS A 141 0.79 -8.81 -10.51
CA CYS A 141 0.65 -9.94 -11.40
C CYS A 141 -0.67 -9.92 -12.16
N SER A 142 -0.65 -10.52 -13.34
CA SER A 142 -1.84 -10.72 -14.15
C SER A 142 -1.94 -12.17 -14.58
N GLY A 143 -3.17 -12.69 -14.62
CA GLY A 143 -3.45 -13.95 -15.27
C GLY A 143 -3.38 -13.83 -16.80
N LYS A 144 -2.93 -14.90 -17.45
CA LYS A 144 -2.99 -15.10 -18.90
C LYS A 144 -4.40 -15.53 -19.35
N GLN A 145 -4.52 -16.19 -20.50
CA GLN A 145 -5.79 -16.70 -21.00
C GLN A 145 -6.38 -17.75 -20.05
N TRP A 146 -7.64 -17.55 -19.63
CA TRP A 146 -8.35 -18.44 -18.68
C TRP A 146 -7.64 -18.64 -17.33
N ARG A 147 -6.80 -17.67 -16.94
CA ARG A 147 -6.12 -17.64 -15.64
C ARG A 147 -6.46 -16.35 -14.95
N MET A 148 -6.84 -16.43 -13.69
CA MET A 148 -7.20 -15.29 -12.86
C MET A 148 -6.14 -15.11 -11.78
N MET A 149 -5.41 -13.99 -11.81
CA MET A 149 -4.66 -13.58 -10.63
C MET A 149 -5.63 -12.88 -9.68
N VAL A 150 -5.88 -13.47 -8.51
CA VAL A 150 -6.83 -12.96 -7.53
C VAL A 150 -6.11 -12.17 -6.44
N TYR A 151 -6.73 -11.05 -6.07
CA TYR A 151 -6.32 -10.13 -5.04
C TYR A 151 -7.43 -9.96 -4.01
N ARG A 152 -7.06 -9.68 -2.76
CA ARG A 152 -7.97 -9.33 -1.69
C ARG A 152 -7.72 -7.89 -1.26
N ILE A 153 -8.78 -7.10 -1.22
CA ILE A 153 -8.76 -5.75 -0.67
C ILE A 153 -8.68 -5.87 0.85
N VAL A 154 -7.76 -5.14 1.46
CA VAL A 154 -7.51 -5.21 2.90
C VAL A 154 -7.42 -3.81 3.49
N ASP A 155 -7.83 -3.70 4.74
CA ASP A 155 -7.32 -2.64 5.59
C ASP A 155 -5.99 -3.13 6.19
N MET A 156 -4.92 -2.37 5.99
CA MET A 156 -3.60 -2.77 6.50
C MET A 156 -3.50 -2.56 8.01
N CYS A 157 -4.41 -1.77 8.61
CA CYS A 157 -4.41 -1.46 10.04
C CYS A 157 -5.82 -1.45 10.65
N SER A 158 -6.08 -2.33 11.60
CA SER A 158 -7.33 -2.29 12.38
C SER A 158 -7.38 -1.10 13.35
N ILE A 159 -6.22 -0.55 13.71
CA ILE A 159 -6.07 0.63 14.56
C ILE A 159 -5.85 1.84 13.67
N ARG A 160 -6.63 2.90 13.91
CA ARG A 160 -6.45 4.16 13.21
C ARG A 160 -5.16 4.83 13.68
N ILE A 161 -4.23 5.01 12.76
CA ILE A 161 -2.97 5.71 12.98
C ILE A 161 -2.82 6.83 11.97
N GLU A 162 -2.15 7.90 12.37
CA GLU A 162 -1.81 9.03 11.51
C GLU A 162 -0.30 9.23 11.54
N LYS A 163 0.33 9.26 10.36
CA LYS A 163 1.76 9.56 10.25
C LYS A 163 1.97 11.05 10.55
N LEU A 164 2.76 11.34 11.57
CA LEU A 164 3.14 12.71 11.94
C LEU A 164 4.36 13.21 11.15
N GLY A 165 5.22 12.32 10.65
CA GLY A 165 6.36 12.69 9.80
C GLY A 165 7.63 11.87 10.04
N CYS A 166 8.72 12.29 9.39
CA CYS A 166 10.06 11.74 9.56
C CYS A 166 10.94 12.71 10.35
N TYR A 167 11.55 12.26 11.44
CA TYR A 167 12.27 13.12 12.39
C TYR A 167 13.66 12.56 12.73
N LYS A 168 14.66 13.44 12.89
CA LYS A 168 16.01 13.03 13.32
C LYS A 168 16.03 12.66 14.80
N GLU A 169 16.66 11.53 15.10
CA GLU A 169 17.09 11.15 16.45
C GLU A 169 18.36 11.95 16.80
N ARG A 170 18.22 13.03 17.57
CA ARG A 170 19.34 13.95 17.82
C ARG A 170 20.31 13.49 18.90
N PHE A 171 19.86 12.73 19.90
CA PHE A 171 20.65 12.48 21.11
C PHE A 171 20.53 11.01 21.55
N SER A 172 21.58 10.22 21.31
CA SER A 172 21.68 8.84 21.82
C SER A 172 21.59 8.75 23.35
N SER A 173 21.97 9.81 24.06
CA SER A 173 21.90 9.90 25.53
C SER A 173 20.50 10.20 26.06
N ARG A 174 19.57 10.71 25.22
CA ARG A 174 18.17 10.98 25.55
C ARG A 174 17.29 10.71 24.33
N PRO A 175 17.06 9.43 24.02
CA PRO A 175 16.21 9.08 22.89
C PRO A 175 14.81 9.62 23.10
N ILE A 176 14.19 10.13 22.04
CA ILE A 176 12.85 10.73 22.13
C ILE A 176 11.84 9.71 22.67
N PHE A 177 11.99 8.47 22.21
CA PHE A 177 11.23 7.34 22.71
C PHE A 177 12.12 6.45 23.57
N PRO A 178 11.97 6.47 24.91
CA PRO A 178 12.81 5.68 25.80
C PRO A 178 12.36 4.22 25.92
N GLN A 179 11.18 3.85 25.43
CA GLN A 179 10.61 2.52 25.66
C GLN A 179 10.63 1.70 24.37
N TYR A 180 11.32 0.58 24.41
CA TYR A 180 11.36 -0.37 23.32
C TYR A 180 10.14 -1.28 23.41
N ILE A 181 9.24 -1.21 22.42
CA ILE A 181 7.92 -1.84 22.51
C ILE A 181 7.88 -3.18 21.76
N LEU A 182 8.39 -3.18 20.53
CA LEU A 182 8.31 -4.34 19.64
C LEU A 182 9.47 -4.29 18.64
N ASN A 183 9.94 -5.44 18.19
CA ASN A 183 10.94 -5.50 17.14
C ASN A 183 10.88 -6.79 16.30
N ASP A 184 11.26 -6.64 15.04
CA ASP A 184 11.38 -7.71 14.04
C ASP A 184 12.84 -7.87 13.55
N ARG A 185 13.79 -7.18 14.22
CA ARG A 185 15.22 -7.17 13.86
C ARG A 185 16.12 -8.06 14.70
N ASP A 186 15.92 -8.03 16.01
CA ASP A 186 16.82 -8.62 16.98
C ASP A 186 16.08 -9.68 17.81
N PRO A 187 16.19 -10.97 17.42
CA PRO A 187 15.61 -12.06 18.18
C PRO A 187 16.27 -12.26 19.56
N GLN A 188 17.42 -11.63 19.84
CA GLN A 188 18.05 -11.68 21.16
C GLN A 188 17.38 -10.73 22.16
N ALA A 189 16.65 -9.71 21.70
CA ALA A 189 15.85 -8.82 22.53
C ALA A 189 14.53 -9.51 22.96
N LYS A 190 14.64 -10.60 23.73
CA LYS A 190 13.55 -11.56 24.04
C LYS A 190 12.26 -10.93 24.55
N THR A 191 12.32 -9.79 25.23
CA THR A 191 11.14 -9.11 25.80
C THR A 191 10.36 -8.29 24.78
N THR A 192 11.00 -7.84 23.71
CA THR A 192 10.40 -6.99 22.66
C THR A 192 10.35 -7.69 21.30
N TRP A 193 10.98 -8.85 21.15
CA TRP A 193 10.92 -9.66 19.94
C TRP A 193 9.49 -10.05 19.62
N SER A 194 9.06 -9.81 18.38
CA SER A 194 7.69 -10.10 17.95
C SER A 194 7.42 -11.57 17.62
N GLY A 195 8.48 -12.36 17.39
CA GLY A 195 8.37 -13.69 16.80
C GLY A 195 8.54 -13.71 15.27
N ILE A 196 8.64 -12.55 14.62
CA ILE A 196 8.62 -12.39 13.17
C ILE A 196 9.90 -11.67 12.72
N PHE A 197 10.58 -12.21 11.70
CA PHE A 197 11.69 -11.53 11.05
C PHE A 197 11.18 -10.55 9.97
N ILE A 198 11.97 -9.52 9.69
CA ILE A 198 11.71 -8.65 8.53
C ILE A 198 11.63 -9.50 7.26
N ASP A 199 10.47 -9.43 6.60
CA ASP A 199 10.25 -10.03 5.29
C ASP A 199 10.60 -9.01 4.20
N TRP A 200 11.89 -8.91 3.89
CA TRP A 200 12.39 -7.98 2.87
C TRP A 200 11.76 -8.21 1.48
N PRO A 201 11.61 -9.47 0.99
CA PRO A 201 10.91 -9.73 -0.27
C PRO A 201 9.47 -9.18 -0.29
N ASN A 202 8.74 -9.25 0.83
CA ASN A 202 7.37 -8.78 0.95
C ASN A 202 7.26 -7.49 1.80
N TRP A 203 8.26 -6.62 1.71
CA TRP A 203 8.36 -5.40 2.53
C TRP A 203 7.10 -4.52 2.47
N TYR A 204 6.45 -4.48 1.31
CA TYR A 204 5.20 -3.75 1.12
C TYR A 204 4.09 -4.17 2.08
N GLU A 205 4.00 -5.47 2.39
CA GLU A 205 3.03 -6.03 3.33
C GLU A 205 3.60 -5.98 4.76
N HIS A 206 4.89 -6.26 4.90
CA HIS A 206 5.56 -6.33 6.20
C HIS A 206 5.57 -4.99 6.96
N LEU A 207 5.92 -3.88 6.30
CA LEU A 207 6.04 -2.59 6.99
C LEU A 207 4.69 -2.12 7.58
N PRO A 208 3.58 -2.09 6.83
CA PRO A 208 2.28 -1.76 7.39
C PRO A 208 1.89 -2.69 8.55
N ASP A 209 2.07 -4.00 8.39
CA ASP A 209 1.80 -4.98 9.46
C ASP A 209 2.63 -4.67 10.73
N PHE A 210 3.93 -4.39 10.58
CA PHE A 210 4.81 -4.05 11.70
C PHE A 210 4.38 -2.76 12.41
N VAL A 211 4.06 -1.70 11.66
CA VAL A 211 3.56 -0.42 12.20
C VAL A 211 2.26 -0.65 12.97
N CYS A 212 1.37 -1.51 12.47
CA CYS A 212 0.10 -1.82 13.10
C CYS A 212 0.23 -2.66 14.36
N ARG A 213 1.07 -3.71 14.34
CA ARG A 213 1.39 -4.50 15.55
C ARG A 213 2.04 -3.64 16.63
N CYS A 214 2.89 -2.68 16.25
CA CYS A 214 3.46 -1.70 17.15
C CYS A 214 2.36 -0.88 17.85
N ALA A 215 1.45 -0.27 17.08
CA ALA A 215 0.31 0.48 17.63
C ALA A 215 -0.57 -0.38 18.55
N GLN A 216 -0.83 -1.63 18.15
CA GLN A 216 -1.63 -2.58 18.92
C GLN A 216 -0.97 -2.93 20.26
N ARG A 217 0.33 -3.21 20.26
CA ARG A 217 1.06 -3.53 21.49
C ARG A 217 1.04 -2.37 22.49
N ILE A 218 1.13 -1.13 22.01
CA ILE A 218 1.04 0.07 22.86
C ILE A 218 -0.34 0.15 23.52
N LYS A 219 -1.41 -0.09 22.75
CA LYS A 219 -2.78 -0.09 23.24
C LYS A 219 -3.03 -1.21 24.27
N GLU A 220 -2.54 -2.42 24.00
CA GLU A 220 -2.70 -3.60 24.87
C GLU A 220 -1.94 -3.47 26.19
N ASN A 221 -0.76 -2.85 26.18
CA ASN A 221 0.04 -2.64 27.38
C ASN A 221 -0.55 -1.56 28.33
N GLY A 222 -1.73 -0.99 28.00
CA GLY A 222 -2.44 -0.04 28.84
C GLY A 222 -1.74 1.31 28.98
N TYR A 223 -0.78 1.61 28.11
CA TYR A 223 -0.10 2.89 28.12
C TYR A 223 -1.07 3.99 27.68
N LYS A 224 -1.03 5.15 28.35
CA LYS A 224 -1.69 6.38 27.85
C LYS A 224 -0.92 7.02 26.68
N TRP A 225 0.11 6.34 26.17
CA TRP A 225 0.96 6.84 25.10
C TRP A 225 0.23 6.69 23.78
N LYS A 226 0.14 7.80 23.06
CA LYS A 226 -0.53 7.85 21.75
C LYS A 226 0.47 8.05 20.61
N ILE A 227 1.76 8.12 20.90
CA ILE A 227 2.79 8.44 19.90
C ILE A 227 3.87 7.37 19.93
N PHE A 228 4.31 6.96 18.75
CA PHE A 228 5.36 5.97 18.59
C PHE A 228 6.20 6.23 17.34
N GLY A 229 7.40 5.68 17.33
CA GLY A 229 8.36 5.77 16.25
C GLY A 229 8.73 4.40 15.74
N ILE A 230 8.77 4.28 14.42
CA ILE A 230 9.38 3.15 13.72
C ILE A 230 10.74 3.62 13.23
N ARG A 231 11.80 2.94 13.66
CA ARG A 231 13.19 3.24 13.27
C ARG A 231 13.96 1.97 12.95
N ASN A 232 15.18 2.16 12.45
CA ASN A 232 16.09 1.08 12.11
C ASN A 232 15.41 0.00 11.26
N TRP A 233 14.47 0.32 10.36
CA TRP A 233 13.73 -0.65 9.55
C TRP A 233 12.79 -1.63 10.26
N GLY A 234 12.84 -1.79 11.58
CA GLY A 234 12.06 -2.84 12.26
C GLY A 234 12.08 -2.75 13.78
N GLU A 235 12.27 -1.56 14.32
CA GLU A 235 12.19 -1.30 15.75
C GLU A 235 11.07 -0.31 16.04
N CYS A 236 10.20 -0.68 16.98
CA CYS A 236 9.09 0.13 17.45
C CYS A 236 9.39 0.67 18.84
N TRP A 237 9.36 1.98 18.97
CA TRP A 237 9.66 2.69 20.21
C TRP A 237 8.53 3.65 20.58
N SER A 238 8.27 3.82 21.87
CA SER A 238 7.26 4.75 22.37
C SER A 238 7.70 5.35 23.72
N GLY A 239 6.82 6.14 24.34
CA GLY A 239 7.04 6.75 25.63
C GLY A 239 6.01 7.83 25.95
N ASN A 240 6.13 8.41 27.14
CA ASN A 240 5.26 9.50 27.58
C ASN A 240 5.67 10.83 26.91
N VAL A 241 5.33 10.97 25.63
CA VAL A 241 5.68 12.12 24.79
C VAL A 241 4.43 12.73 24.18
N THR A 242 4.43 14.06 24.02
CA THR A 242 3.36 14.82 23.36
C THR A 242 3.75 15.17 21.93
N GLN A 243 2.76 15.48 21.08
CA GLN A 243 3.02 15.93 19.70
C GLN A 243 3.89 17.19 19.68
N GLU A 244 3.70 18.10 20.63
CA GLU A 244 4.51 19.31 20.80
C GLU A 244 6.00 18.98 21.00
N THR A 245 6.31 17.88 21.71
CA THR A 245 7.69 17.45 21.93
C THR A 245 8.38 17.05 20.62
N PHE A 246 7.62 16.54 19.64
CA PHE A 246 8.12 16.22 18.30
C PHE A 246 8.27 17.43 17.38
N LEU A 247 7.32 18.37 17.43
CA LEU A 247 7.39 19.59 16.61
C LEU A 247 8.62 20.45 16.93
N LEU A 248 9.21 20.28 18.12
CA LEU A 248 10.48 20.91 18.51
C LEU A 248 11.73 20.24 17.90
N GLN A 249 11.59 19.06 17.27
CA GLN A 249 12.70 18.37 16.62
C GLN A 249 12.91 18.85 15.18
N LYS A 250 14.12 18.67 14.64
CA LYS A 250 14.36 18.94 13.22
C LYS A 250 13.70 17.83 12.40
N VAL A 251 12.94 18.21 11.39
CA VAL A 251 12.50 17.30 10.33
C VAL A 251 13.75 16.62 9.76
N ALA A 252 13.66 15.30 9.60
CA ALA A 252 14.69 14.53 8.94
C ALA A 252 14.75 14.86 7.45
N ASN A 253 15.85 14.51 6.80
CA ASN A 253 15.88 14.61 5.35
C ASN A 253 14.89 13.59 4.77
N GLN A 254 14.32 13.88 3.60
CA GLN A 254 13.27 13.02 3.00
C GLN A 254 13.76 11.59 2.74
N ASP A 255 15.06 11.42 2.50
CA ASP A 255 15.72 10.15 2.22
C ASP A 255 16.00 9.29 3.45
N GLU A 256 15.90 9.85 4.65
CA GLU A 256 16.18 9.16 5.91
C GLU A 256 15.00 8.32 6.42
N CYS A 257 13.79 8.45 5.86
CA CYS A 257 12.71 7.48 6.09
C CYS A 257 12.27 6.87 4.77
N LYS A 258 11.98 5.57 4.78
CA LYS A 258 11.50 4.84 3.60
C LYS A 258 10.08 4.35 3.76
N ASN A 259 9.32 4.37 2.68
CA ASN A 259 7.96 3.83 2.65
C ASN A 259 7.95 2.31 2.38
N GLN A 260 6.75 1.75 2.30
CA GLN A 260 6.47 0.34 1.96
C GLN A 260 6.93 -0.10 0.55
N CYS A 261 7.47 0.80 -0.27
CA CYS A 261 8.09 0.48 -1.57
C CYS A 261 9.57 0.82 -1.64
N PHE A 262 10.23 1.03 -0.49
CA PHE A 262 11.64 1.43 -0.38
C PHE A 262 11.97 2.82 -0.95
N GLU A 263 10.96 3.63 -1.29
CA GLU A 263 11.14 5.00 -1.74
C GLU A 263 11.13 5.97 -0.56
N ASP A 264 11.55 7.21 -0.81
CA ASP A 264 11.54 8.27 0.20
C ASP A 264 10.12 8.48 0.75
N CYS A 265 10.01 8.60 2.07
CA CYS A 265 8.74 8.72 2.76
C CYS A 265 8.14 10.13 2.58
N GLY A 266 7.51 10.38 1.44
CA GLY A 266 6.75 11.60 1.16
C GLY A 266 5.48 11.75 2.02
N ASN A 267 4.85 12.93 2.03
CA ASN A 267 3.70 13.22 2.88
C ASN A 267 2.52 12.25 2.69
N ASN A 268 2.29 11.79 1.45
CA ASN A 268 1.17 10.91 1.11
C ASN A 268 1.40 9.43 1.46
N ALA A 269 2.61 9.06 1.87
CA ALA A 269 2.93 7.69 2.26
C ALA A 269 2.40 7.37 3.66
N PRO A 270 1.41 6.47 3.81
CA PRO A 270 0.77 6.20 5.09
C PRO A 270 1.66 5.37 6.02
N PHE A 271 2.51 4.52 5.46
CA PHE A 271 3.42 3.64 6.20
C PHE A 271 4.86 3.84 5.77
N CYS A 272 5.70 4.09 6.76
CA CYS A 272 7.11 4.43 6.67
C CYS A 272 7.91 3.89 7.86
N THR A 273 9.21 3.75 7.64
CA THR A 273 10.20 3.41 8.66
C THR A 273 11.35 4.40 8.61
N GLY A 274 11.92 4.74 9.76
CA GLY A 274 13.24 5.38 9.80
C GLY A 274 14.33 4.38 9.45
N THR A 275 15.33 4.80 8.68
CA THR A 275 16.45 3.93 8.27
C THR A 275 17.52 3.83 9.34
N ASP A 276 18.17 4.95 9.68
CA ASP A 276 19.24 5.03 10.68
C ASP A 276 18.78 5.92 11.85
N PHE A 277 19.49 7.01 12.14
CA PHE A 277 19.19 8.02 13.16
C PHE A 277 17.93 8.85 12.87
N SER A 278 16.88 8.23 12.33
CA SER A 278 15.60 8.81 11.99
C SER A 278 14.47 7.95 12.55
N ASN A 279 13.33 8.59 12.79
CA ASN A 279 12.11 7.93 13.23
C ASN A 279 10.98 8.34 12.29
N ALA A 280 10.29 7.36 11.71
CA ALA A 280 8.96 7.58 11.17
C ALA A 280 7.98 7.58 12.35
N VAL A 281 7.38 8.73 12.62
CA VAL A 281 6.58 8.98 13.83
C VAL A 281 5.10 8.96 13.50
N TYR A 282 4.32 8.30 14.36
CA TYR A 282 2.88 8.10 14.22
C TYR A 282 2.14 8.48 15.49
N ALA A 283 0.88 8.88 15.32
CA ALA A 283 -0.10 9.01 16.39
C ALA A 283 -1.16 7.92 16.26
N ILE A 284 -1.52 7.29 17.38
CA ILE A 284 -2.71 6.47 17.52
C ILE A 284 -3.90 7.41 17.72
N VAL A 285 -4.87 7.34 16.83
CA VAL A 285 -6.06 8.20 16.85
C VAL A 285 -7.23 7.41 17.43
N GLU A 286 -7.88 7.97 18.45
CA GLU A 286 -9.08 7.36 19.01
C GLU A 286 -10.23 7.50 18.03
N ASN A 287 -10.95 6.41 17.80
CA ASN A 287 -12.22 6.49 17.08
C ASN A 287 -13.21 7.26 17.96
N PRO A 288 -13.81 8.35 17.47
CA PRO A 288 -14.77 9.13 18.27
C PRO A 288 -15.99 8.30 18.76
N ASN A 289 -16.19 7.09 18.21
CA ASN A 289 -17.30 6.20 18.53
C ASN A 289 -16.94 5.00 19.42
N GLN A 290 -15.73 4.94 19.99
CA GLN A 290 -15.39 3.96 21.04
C GLN A 290 -15.16 4.67 22.37
N GLY A 291 -16.19 5.38 22.83
CA GLY A 291 -16.30 5.86 24.20
C GLY A 291 -17.07 4.84 25.05
N SER A 292 -16.43 4.36 26.12
CA SER A 292 -17.04 3.83 27.35
C SER A 292 -18.12 2.76 27.18
N GLY A 293 -17.68 1.49 27.15
CA GLY A 293 -18.44 0.35 27.67
C GLY A 293 -17.80 -0.09 28.98
#